data_AF-A0A1W9TNF8-F1
#
_entry.id   AF-A0A1W9TNF8-F1
#
_cell.length_a   1.000
_cell.length_b   1.000
_cell.length_c   1.000
_cell.angle_alpha   90.00
_cell.angle_beta   90.00
_cell.angle_gamma   90.00
#
_symmetry.space_group_name_H-M   'P 1'
#
loop_
_entity.id
_entity.type
_entity.pdbx_description
1 polymer ?
#
loop_
_entity_poly.entity_id
_entity_poly.type
_entity_poly.pdbx_seq_one_letter_code
_entity_poly.pdbx_strand_id
1 'polypeptide(L)'
;MPRIFKISPPERRVYMPNFRTHVIAGILLYPIYFLSYSFTMDILNIEFYPSESIILISFFFFVLGADLPDVDHNFSIINKIFRILLVGLGIFMMFKIRRYYDFLSFLQLKSYILDTLYIALGVFSGGIIGTLFNTMTKHRGKWHSIFTGIILGVITYFLQTNNYNSFDIKALFLGMALTIGFFVHLFLDHHFKS
;
A
#
# COMPACT_ATOMS: atom_id res chain seq x y z
N MET A 1 54.76 -33.00 4.34
CA MET A 1 53.81 -32.49 3.32
C MET A 1 53.13 -31.25 3.87
N PRO A 2 53.28 -30.07 3.26
CA PRO A 2 52.60 -28.86 3.73
C PRO A 2 51.14 -28.85 3.26
N ARG A 3 50.20 -28.55 4.17
CA ARG A 3 48.78 -28.32 3.87
C ARG A 3 48.66 -26.99 3.12
N ILE A 4 48.32 -27.07 1.84
CA ILE A 4 47.90 -25.91 1.04
C ILE A 4 46.54 -25.47 1.57
N PHE A 5 46.49 -24.32 2.24
CA PHE A 5 45.24 -23.65 2.59
C PHE A 5 44.57 -23.20 1.29
N LYS A 6 43.48 -23.87 0.91
CA LYS A 6 42.55 -23.34 -0.10
C LYS A 6 41.92 -22.07 0.47
N ILE A 7 42.37 -20.91 0.00
CA ILE A 7 41.67 -19.65 0.19
C ILE A 7 40.41 -19.74 -0.66
N SER A 8 39.26 -19.90 -0.01
CA SER A 8 37.96 -19.80 -0.69
C SER A 8 37.83 -18.40 -1.29
N PRO A 9 37.31 -18.28 -2.54
CA PRO A 9 37.09 -16.97 -3.14
C PRO A 9 36.14 -16.14 -2.26
N PRO A 10 36.27 -14.81 -2.24
CA PRO A 10 35.36 -13.96 -1.49
C PRO A 10 33.93 -14.23 -1.97
N GLU A 11 33.05 -14.60 -1.04
CA GLU A 11 31.61 -14.65 -1.31
C GLU A 11 31.19 -13.31 -1.91
N ARG A 12 30.64 -13.35 -3.13
CA ARG A 12 29.92 -12.21 -3.69
C ARG A 12 28.80 -11.92 -2.70
N ARG A 13 28.91 -10.84 -1.91
CA ARG A 13 27.81 -10.40 -1.05
C ARG A 13 26.66 -10.00 -1.97
N VAL A 14 25.71 -10.90 -2.17
CA VAL A 14 24.44 -10.60 -2.83
C VAL A 14 23.78 -9.53 -1.98
N TYR A 15 23.77 -8.29 -2.46
CA TYR A 15 23.27 -7.15 -1.71
C TYR A 15 21.75 -7.10 -1.86
N MET A 16 21.02 -7.88 -1.06
CA MET A 16 19.57 -7.76 -1.04
C MET A 16 19.19 -6.34 -0.57
N PRO A 17 18.34 -5.61 -1.30
CA PRO A 17 17.80 -4.34 -0.83
C PRO A 17 17.18 -4.56 0.55
N ASN A 18 17.48 -3.65 1.46
CA ASN A 18 16.83 -3.63 2.76
C ASN A 18 15.72 -2.58 2.75
N PHE A 19 14.89 -2.58 3.79
CA PHE A 19 13.84 -1.58 4.04
C PHE A 19 14.28 -0.14 3.73
N ARG A 20 15.52 0.23 4.12
CA ARG A 20 16.05 1.57 3.87
C ARG A 20 16.22 1.87 2.37
N THR A 21 16.68 0.89 1.59
CA THR A 21 16.82 1.04 0.13
C THR A 21 15.46 1.28 -0.53
N HIS A 22 14.43 0.52 -0.17
CA HIS A 22 13.09 0.65 -0.74
C HIS A 22 12.44 2.00 -0.41
N VAL A 23 12.49 2.41 0.87
CA VAL A 23 11.93 3.70 1.30
C VAL A 23 12.67 4.87 0.65
N ILE A 24 14.01 4.85 0.61
CA ILE A 24 14.79 5.93 -0.03
C ILE A 24 14.47 6.00 -1.53
N ALA A 25 14.41 4.86 -2.22
CA ALA A 25 14.05 4.84 -3.63
C ALA A 25 12.63 5.40 -3.87
N GLY A 26 11.67 5.03 -3.01
CA GLY A 26 10.31 5.60 -3.04
C GLY A 26 10.32 7.13 -2.91
N ILE A 27 11.07 7.66 -1.95
CA ILE A 27 11.19 9.11 -1.72
C ILE A 27 11.80 9.81 -2.94
N LEU A 28 12.89 9.27 -3.49
CA LEU A 28 13.63 9.89 -4.60
C LEU A 28 12.92 9.79 -5.94
N LEU A 29 12.15 8.72 -6.18
CA LEU A 29 11.48 8.49 -7.46
C LEU A 29 10.09 9.13 -7.55
N TYR A 30 9.52 9.58 -6.42
CA TYR A 30 8.21 10.23 -6.42
C TYR A 30 8.11 11.46 -7.36
N PRO A 31 9.09 12.40 -7.41
CA PRO A 31 9.02 13.52 -8.34
C PRO A 31 8.94 13.10 -9.81
N ILE A 32 9.61 12.00 -10.18
CA ILE A 32 9.56 11.44 -11.54
C ILE A 32 8.16 10.92 -11.83
N TYR A 33 7.55 10.22 -10.88
CA TYR A 33 6.18 9.76 -11.00
C TYR A 33 5.19 10.92 -11.17
N PHE A 34 5.27 11.94 -10.30
CA PHE A 34 4.42 13.13 -10.38
C PHE A 34 4.55 13.82 -11.74
N LEU A 35 5.78 14.06 -12.20
CA LEU A 35 6.05 14.69 -13.48
C LEU A 35 5.49 13.86 -14.63
N SER A 36 5.72 12.54 -14.63
CA SER A 36 5.24 11.63 -15.68
C SER A 36 3.72 11.59 -15.76
N TYR A 37 3.04 11.55 -14.61
CA TYR A 37 1.59 11.57 -14.56
C TYR A 37 1.01 12.90 -15.07
N SER A 38 1.51 14.03 -14.56
CA SER A 38 1.06 15.36 -14.99
C SER A 38 1.31 15.59 -16.48
N PHE A 39 2.48 15.19 -16.99
CA PHE A 39 2.81 15.25 -18.41
C PHE A 39 1.87 14.38 -19.26
N THR A 40 1.49 13.20 -18.77
CA THR A 40 0.52 12.34 -19.46
C THR A 40 -0.87 12.98 -19.51
N MET A 41 -1.31 13.60 -18.42
CA MET A 41 -2.59 14.33 -18.40
C MET A 41 -2.59 15.51 -19.37
N ASP A 42 -1.48 16.25 -19.44
CA ASP A 42 -1.29 17.37 -20.37
C ASP A 42 -1.37 16.93 -21.84
N ILE A 43 -0.64 15.86 -22.22
CA ILE A 43 -0.72 15.26 -23.57
C ILE A 43 -2.16 14.85 -23.91
N LEU A 44 -2.88 14.29 -22.95
CA LEU A 44 -4.26 13.84 -23.13
C LEU A 44 -5.29 14.97 -23.07
N ASN A 45 -4.86 16.22 -22.83
CA ASN A 45 -5.73 17.39 -22.61
C ASN A 45 -6.75 17.16 -21.48
N ILE A 46 -6.36 16.45 -20.43
CA ILE A 46 -7.18 16.21 -19.23
C ILE A 46 -6.78 17.23 -18.17
N GLU A 47 -7.74 18.03 -17.69
CA GLU A 47 -7.50 18.98 -16.60
C GLU A 47 -7.10 18.25 -15.31
N PHE A 48 -5.83 18.39 -14.91
CA PHE A 48 -5.29 17.80 -13.70
C PHE A 48 -4.51 18.81 -12.87
N TYR A 49 -5.21 19.41 -11.90
CA TYR A 49 -4.64 20.36 -10.94
C TYR A 49 -4.84 19.82 -9.52
N PRO A 50 -3.94 18.94 -9.04
CA PRO A 50 -4.03 18.42 -7.67
C PRO A 50 -3.69 19.51 -6.66
N SER A 51 -4.42 19.55 -5.54
CA SER A 51 -4.06 20.40 -4.41
C SER A 51 -2.83 19.85 -3.68
N GLU A 52 -2.19 20.68 -2.85
CA GLU A 52 -1.02 20.32 -2.06
C GLU A 52 -1.28 19.09 -1.20
N SER A 53 -2.49 18.97 -0.64
CA SER A 53 -2.90 17.80 0.15
C SER A 53 -2.94 16.52 -0.67
N ILE A 54 -3.40 16.57 -1.93
CA ILE A 54 -3.47 15.40 -2.81
C ILE A 54 -2.06 14.97 -3.22
N ILE A 55 -1.17 15.94 -3.51
CA ILE A 55 0.24 15.67 -3.78
C ILE A 55 0.88 14.98 -2.56
N LEU A 56 0.67 15.51 -1.36
CA LEU A 56 1.21 14.93 -0.14
C LEU A 56 0.69 13.51 0.13
N ILE A 57 -0.61 13.27 -0.01
CA ILE A 57 -1.20 11.92 0.15
C ILE A 57 -0.66 10.96 -0.90
N SER A 58 -0.52 11.42 -2.15
CA SER A 58 0.06 10.64 -3.25
C SER A 58 1.51 10.25 -2.96
N PHE A 59 2.31 11.17 -2.42
CA PHE A 59 3.67 10.88 -1.97
C PHE A 59 3.69 9.76 -0.94
N PHE A 60 2.84 9.83 0.10
CA PHE A 60 2.76 8.78 1.10
C PHE A 60 2.33 7.44 0.50
N PHE A 61 1.37 7.42 -0.42
CA PHE A 61 0.97 6.18 -1.10
C PHE A 61 2.08 5.60 -1.98
N PHE A 62 2.85 6.45 -2.67
CA PHE A 62 3.98 6.00 -3.47
C PHE A 62 5.08 5.37 -2.61
N VAL A 63 5.48 6.04 -1.54
CA VAL A 63 6.50 5.52 -0.60
C VAL A 63 6.01 4.27 0.11
N LEU A 64 4.73 4.24 0.51
CA LEU A 64 4.11 3.04 1.09
C LEU A 64 4.16 1.88 0.09
N GLY A 65 3.75 2.11 -1.16
CA GLY A 65 3.80 1.13 -2.23
C GLY A 65 5.20 0.54 -2.42
N ALA A 66 6.24 1.37 -2.33
CA ALA A 66 7.64 0.93 -2.47
C ALA A 66 8.13 -0.04 -1.40
N ASP A 67 7.44 -0.16 -0.26
CA ASP A 67 7.80 -1.09 0.83
C ASP A 67 6.70 -2.12 1.13
N LEU A 68 5.49 -1.91 0.62
CA LEU A 68 4.31 -2.76 0.86
C LEU A 68 4.48 -4.24 0.46
N PRO A 69 5.31 -4.63 -0.51
CA PRO A 69 5.56 -6.06 -0.76
C PRO A 69 6.23 -6.77 0.44
N ASP A 70 7.07 -6.10 1.24
CA ASP A 70 7.77 -6.72 2.38
C ASP A 70 6.91 -6.85 3.64
N VAL A 71 5.63 -6.52 3.51
CA VAL A 71 4.62 -6.68 4.56
C VAL A 71 4.30 -8.14 4.85
N ASP A 72 4.64 -9.07 3.96
CA ASP A 72 4.43 -10.51 4.15
C ASP A 72 5.48 -11.16 5.09
N HIS A 73 6.53 -10.44 5.50
CA HIS A 73 7.42 -10.86 6.57
C HIS A 73 6.79 -10.56 7.93
N ASN A 74 6.34 -11.60 8.63
CA ASN A 74 5.63 -11.49 9.93
C ASN A 74 6.36 -10.65 11.00
N PHE A 75 7.69 -10.54 10.94
CA PHE A 75 8.47 -9.77 11.91
C PHE A 75 8.89 -8.38 11.40
N SER A 76 8.55 -8.00 10.17
CA SER A 76 8.89 -6.68 9.65
C SER A 76 8.07 -5.59 10.35
N ILE A 77 8.67 -4.40 10.47
CA ILE A 77 7.96 -3.23 11.01
C ILE A 77 6.78 -2.85 10.12
N ILE A 78 6.94 -2.99 8.80
CA ILE A 78 5.89 -2.71 7.82
C ILE A 78 4.71 -3.66 8.00
N ASN A 79 4.90 -4.96 8.33
CA ASN A 79 3.80 -5.87 8.67
C ASN A 79 2.96 -5.33 9.83
N LYS A 80 3.61 -4.89 10.90
CA LYS A 80 2.92 -4.36 12.09
C LYS A 80 2.14 -3.08 11.77
N ILE A 81 2.74 -2.17 11.00
CA ILE A 81 2.10 -0.94 10.55
C ILE A 81 0.89 -1.27 9.66
N PHE A 82 1.05 -2.19 8.71
CA PHE A 82 -0.01 -2.59 7.81
C PHE A 82 -1.20 -3.23 8.54
N ARG A 83 -0.95 -4.02 9.58
CA ARG A 83 -2.05 -4.54 10.43
C ARG A 83 -2.85 -3.42 11.09
N ILE A 84 -2.19 -2.36 11.54
CA ILE A 84 -2.86 -1.17 12.07
C ILE A 84 -3.64 -0.46 10.96
N LEU A 85 -3.07 -0.34 9.76
CA LEU A 85 -3.76 0.24 8.60
C LEU A 85 -5.00 -0.56 8.21
N LEU A 86 -4.96 -1.90 8.26
CA LEU A 86 -6.12 -2.77 7.99
C LEU A 86 -7.23 -2.58 9.04
N VAL A 87 -6.87 -2.38 10.31
CA VAL A 87 -7.83 -2.02 11.37
C VAL A 87 -8.47 -0.66 11.08
N GLY A 88 -7.65 0.36 10.77
CA GLY A 88 -8.15 1.68 10.38
C GLY A 88 -9.06 1.63 9.15
N LEU A 89 -8.71 0.81 8.16
CA LEU A 89 -9.51 0.58 6.96
C LEU A 89 -10.84 -0.10 7.31
N GLY A 90 -10.85 -1.07 8.21
CA GLY A 90 -12.09 -1.70 8.71
C GLY A 90 -13.03 -0.69 9.35
N ILE A 91 -12.51 0.20 10.21
CA ILE A 91 -13.28 1.30 10.81
C ILE A 91 -13.84 2.24 9.73
N PHE A 92 -12.98 2.70 8.82
CA PHE A 92 -13.38 3.57 7.72
C PHE A 92 -14.51 2.95 6.89
N MET A 93 -14.38 1.67 6.53
CA MET A 93 -15.39 0.95 5.76
C MET A 93 -16.72 0.81 6.51
N MET A 94 -16.70 0.57 7.82
CA MET A 94 -17.93 0.53 8.62
C MET A 94 -18.69 1.86 8.59
N PHE A 95 -17.99 2.98 8.74
CA PHE A 95 -18.63 4.30 8.63
C PHE A 95 -19.09 4.60 7.20
N LYS A 96 -18.34 4.16 6.19
CA LYS A 96 -18.73 4.28 4.79
C LYS A 96 -20.01 3.50 4.51
N ILE A 97 -20.12 2.27 5.01
CA ILE A 97 -21.33 1.43 4.90
C ILE A 97 -22.51 2.10 5.61
N ARG A 98 -22.33 2.56 6.85
CA ARG A 98 -23.39 3.23 7.62
C ARG A 98 -24.02 4.40 6.89
N ARG A 99 -23.23 5.18 6.13
CA ARG A 99 -23.73 6.30 5.33
C ARG A 99 -24.83 5.89 4.36
N TYR A 100 -24.79 4.67 3.85
CA TYR A 100 -25.78 4.13 2.91
C TYR A 100 -26.78 3.16 3.59
N TYR A 101 -26.33 2.43 4.60
CA TYR A 101 -27.08 1.38 5.28
C TYR A 101 -26.83 1.42 6.80
N ASP A 102 -27.63 2.19 7.54
CA ASP A 102 -27.57 2.22 9.01
C ASP A 102 -28.33 1.03 9.62
N PHE A 103 -27.67 -0.13 9.65
CA PHE A 103 -28.22 -1.39 10.16
C PHE A 103 -28.24 -1.52 11.68
N LEU A 104 -27.71 -0.55 12.44
CA LEU A 104 -27.78 -0.54 13.92
C LEU A 104 -28.83 0.45 14.45
N SER A 105 -29.41 1.28 13.58
CA SER A 105 -30.45 2.27 13.91
C SER A 105 -31.65 1.69 14.67
N PHE A 106 -32.00 0.41 14.45
CA PHE A 106 -33.11 -0.26 15.14
C PHE A 106 -32.92 -0.36 16.68
N LEU A 107 -31.68 -0.25 17.17
CA LEU A 107 -31.37 -0.32 18.61
C LEU A 107 -31.78 0.95 19.38
N GLN A 108 -32.11 2.05 18.69
CA GLN A 108 -32.55 3.32 19.29
C GLN A 108 -31.61 3.88 20.38
N LEU A 109 -30.30 3.63 20.25
CA LEU A 109 -29.28 4.09 21.20
C LEU A 109 -28.82 5.53 20.90
N LYS A 110 -28.13 6.14 21.87
CA LYS A 110 -27.47 7.43 21.66
C LYS A 110 -26.40 7.32 20.58
N SER A 111 -26.20 8.39 19.81
CA SER A 111 -25.27 8.42 18.67
C SER A 111 -23.85 7.98 19.03
N TYR A 112 -23.30 8.44 20.15
CA TYR A 112 -21.95 8.06 20.58
C TYR A 112 -21.82 6.55 20.88
N ILE A 113 -22.89 5.89 21.32
CA ILE A 113 -22.90 4.43 21.55
C ILE A 113 -22.91 3.71 20.21
N LEU A 114 -23.75 4.16 19.26
CA LEU A 114 -23.79 3.61 17.91
C LEU A 114 -22.44 3.77 17.19
N ASP A 115 -21.84 4.95 17.27
CA ASP A 115 -20.52 5.24 16.70
C ASP A 115 -19.46 4.30 17.29
N THR A 116 -19.51 4.06 18.61
CA THR A 116 -18.61 3.12 19.29
C THR A 116 -18.82 1.69 18.80
N LEU A 117 -20.06 1.25 18.57
CA LEU A 117 -20.35 -0.07 18.01
C LEU A 117 -19.83 -0.21 16.57
N TYR A 118 -20.00 0.82 15.73
CA TYR A 118 -19.43 0.83 14.38
C TYR A 118 -17.90 0.76 14.39
N ILE A 119 -17.25 1.49 15.30
CA ILE A 119 -15.79 1.40 15.51
C ILE A 119 -15.42 -0.01 15.94
N ALA A 120 -16.12 -0.61 16.92
CA ALA A 120 -15.83 -1.95 17.40
C ALA A 120 -15.96 -3.01 16.30
N LEU A 121 -17.01 -2.94 15.48
CA LEU A 121 -17.17 -3.80 14.30
C LEU A 121 -16.06 -3.60 13.27
N GLY A 122 -15.63 -2.35 13.08
CA GLY A 122 -14.51 -2.01 12.20
C GLY A 122 -13.19 -2.58 12.68
N VAL A 123 -12.90 -2.45 13.97
CA VAL A 123 -11.73 -3.04 14.62
C VAL A 123 -11.74 -4.56 14.48
N PHE A 124 -12.88 -5.18 14.76
CA PHE A 124 -13.02 -6.63 14.67
C PHE A 124 -12.82 -7.15 13.24
N SER A 125 -13.50 -6.55 12.26
CA SER A 125 -13.37 -6.93 10.84
C SER A 125 -11.96 -6.70 10.30
N GLY A 126 -11.36 -5.54 10.54
CA GLY A 126 -9.98 -5.24 10.13
C GLY A 126 -8.95 -6.15 10.81
N GLY A 127 -9.17 -6.50 12.08
CA GLY A 127 -8.34 -7.45 12.84
C GLY A 127 -8.41 -8.87 12.29
N ILE A 128 -9.60 -9.34 11.90
CA ILE A 128 -9.79 -10.62 11.21
C ILE A 128 -9.02 -10.62 9.88
N ILE A 129 -9.20 -9.59 9.06
CA ILE A 129 -8.53 -9.47 7.76
C ILE A 129 -7.01 -9.49 7.93
N GLY A 130 -6.46 -8.74 8.91
CA GLY A 130 -5.02 -8.74 9.18
C GLY A 130 -4.49 -10.08 9.68
N THR A 131 -5.29 -10.83 10.43
CA THR A 131 -4.93 -12.19 10.88
C THR A 131 -4.94 -13.17 9.71
N LEU A 132 -6.01 -13.15 8.89
CA LEU A 132 -6.12 -13.96 7.69
C LEU A 132 -4.96 -13.69 6.72
N PHE A 133 -4.63 -12.41 6.51
CA PHE A 133 -3.49 -11.98 5.70
C PHE A 133 -2.21 -12.71 6.13
N ASN A 134 -1.81 -12.62 7.41
CA ASN A 134 -0.58 -13.27 7.89
C ASN A 134 -0.61 -14.80 7.79
N THR A 135 -1.78 -15.43 7.93
CA THR A 135 -1.89 -16.89 7.77
C THR A 135 -1.80 -17.33 6.31
N MET A 136 -2.23 -16.48 5.38
CA MET A 136 -2.31 -16.80 3.95
C MET A 136 -1.08 -16.35 3.16
N THR A 137 -0.40 -15.29 3.59
CA THR A 137 0.79 -14.78 2.91
C THR A 137 2.05 -15.47 3.41
N LYS A 138 2.81 -16.03 2.48
CA LYS A 138 4.18 -16.49 2.71
C LYS A 138 5.13 -15.44 2.16
N HIS A 139 6.21 -15.17 2.90
CA HIS A 139 7.28 -14.26 2.47
C HIS A 139 7.77 -14.60 1.06
N ARG A 140 7.80 -13.62 0.15
CA ARG A 140 8.18 -13.79 -1.27
C ARG A 140 7.29 -14.78 -2.03
N GLY A 141 6.05 -14.92 -1.58
CA GLY A 141 5.02 -15.71 -2.23
C GLY A 141 4.30 -14.91 -3.33
N LYS A 142 3.02 -15.21 -3.55
CA LYS A 142 2.17 -14.51 -4.54
C LYS A 142 2.03 -13.00 -4.28
N TRP A 143 2.38 -12.53 -3.09
CA TRP A 143 2.32 -11.13 -2.71
C TRP A 143 3.29 -10.28 -3.52
N HIS A 144 4.53 -10.75 -3.78
CA HIS A 144 5.49 -10.14 -4.70
C HIS A 144 5.14 -10.40 -6.18
N SER A 145 3.92 -10.04 -6.60
CA SER A 145 3.49 -10.14 -7.99
C SER A 145 2.99 -8.80 -8.51
N ILE A 146 3.16 -8.58 -9.81
CA ILE A 146 2.63 -7.39 -10.51
C ILE A 146 1.12 -7.28 -10.30
N PHE A 147 0.42 -8.42 -10.31
CA PHE A 147 -1.03 -8.48 -10.12
C PHE A 147 -1.47 -7.97 -8.74
N THR A 148 -0.70 -8.27 -7.69
CA THR A 148 -0.94 -7.73 -6.35
C THR A 148 -0.88 -6.20 -6.34
N GLY A 149 0.16 -5.61 -6.95
CA GLY A 149 0.33 -4.16 -7.03
C GLY A 149 -0.82 -3.46 -7.77
N ILE A 150 -1.32 -4.09 -8.84
CA ILE A 150 -2.49 -3.58 -9.59
C ILE A 150 -3.75 -3.64 -8.73
N ILE A 151 -4.04 -4.78 -8.09
CA ILE A 151 -5.22 -4.94 -7.21
C ILE A 151 -5.20 -3.89 -6.11
N LEU A 152 -4.05 -3.67 -5.45
CA LEU A 152 -3.94 -2.69 -4.38
C LEU A 152 -4.17 -1.27 -4.88
N GLY A 153 -3.71 -0.93 -6.09
CA GLY A 153 -4.02 0.35 -6.74
C GLY A 153 -5.52 0.51 -7.01
N VAL A 154 -6.17 -0.52 -7.54
CA VAL A 154 -7.62 -0.52 -7.80
C VAL A 154 -8.42 -0.37 -6.50
N ILE A 155 -8.04 -1.09 -5.44
CA ILE A 155 -8.65 -0.93 -4.12
C ILE A 155 -8.47 0.51 -3.64
N THR A 156 -7.26 1.07 -3.77
CA THR A 156 -6.97 2.46 -3.37
C THR A 156 -7.83 3.46 -4.15
N TYR A 157 -8.01 3.28 -5.46
CA TYR A 157 -8.92 4.07 -6.29
C TYR A 157 -10.36 4.06 -5.73
N PHE A 158 -10.93 2.88 -5.48
CA PHE A 158 -12.30 2.75 -4.98
C PHE A 158 -12.48 3.27 -3.55
N LEU A 159 -11.42 3.25 -2.74
CA LEU A 159 -11.44 3.83 -1.40
C LEU A 159 -11.44 5.35 -1.43
N GLN A 160 -10.66 5.94 -2.35
CA GLN A 160 -10.46 7.39 -2.46
C GLN A 160 -11.51 8.10 -3.33
N THR A 161 -12.16 7.40 -4.26
CA THR A 161 -13.21 8.01 -5.07
C THR A 161 -14.40 8.40 -4.19
N ASN A 162 -14.85 9.64 -4.37
CA ASN A 162 -16.07 10.16 -3.75
C ASN A 162 -17.29 10.04 -4.68
N ASN A 163 -17.06 9.77 -5.97
CA ASN A 163 -18.12 9.60 -6.96
C ASN A 163 -17.93 8.30 -7.73
N TYR A 164 -18.77 7.31 -7.43
CA TYR A 164 -18.75 6.00 -8.10
C TYR A 164 -19.33 6.01 -9.51
N ASN A 165 -20.04 7.08 -9.89
CA ASN A 165 -20.72 7.19 -11.18
C ASN A 165 -19.85 7.86 -12.26
N SER A 166 -18.71 8.44 -11.88
CA SER A 166 -17.80 9.11 -12.79
C SER A 166 -16.36 8.67 -12.55
N PHE A 167 -15.53 8.80 -13.58
CA PHE A 167 -14.10 8.56 -13.46
C PHE A 167 -13.43 9.68 -12.65
N ASP A 168 -12.76 9.34 -11.55
CA ASP A 168 -12.12 10.30 -10.66
C ASP A 168 -10.60 10.32 -10.92
N ILE A 169 -10.14 11.34 -11.65
CA ILE A 169 -8.71 11.50 -12.01
C ILE A 169 -7.83 11.63 -10.76
N LYS A 170 -8.32 12.27 -9.68
CA LYS A 170 -7.54 12.43 -8.44
C LYS A 170 -7.42 11.11 -7.71
N ALA A 171 -8.50 10.33 -7.63
CA ALA A 171 -8.44 8.98 -7.07
C ALA A 171 -7.54 8.05 -7.91
N LEU A 172 -7.56 8.19 -9.24
CA LEU A 172 -6.69 7.44 -10.16
C LEU A 172 -5.22 7.77 -9.90
N PHE A 173 -4.90 9.05 -9.76
CA PHE A 173 -3.57 9.51 -9.37
C PHE A 173 -3.12 8.82 -8.08
N LEU A 174 -3.92 8.85 -7.02
CA LEU A 174 -3.58 8.17 -5.75
C LEU A 174 -3.39 6.65 -5.90
N GLY A 175 -4.26 5.97 -6.65
CA GLY A 175 -4.15 4.53 -6.89
C GLY A 175 -2.90 4.16 -7.69
N MET A 176 -2.60 4.93 -8.75
CA MET A 176 -1.40 4.76 -9.57
C MET A 176 -0.12 5.02 -8.79
N ALA A 177 -0.13 5.97 -7.86
CA ALA A 177 1.02 6.24 -6.99
C ALA A 177 1.41 4.98 -6.20
N LEU A 178 0.43 4.32 -5.56
CA LEU A 178 0.66 3.08 -4.82
C LEU A 178 1.16 1.96 -5.74
N THR A 179 0.53 1.76 -6.91
CA THR A 179 0.93 0.71 -7.86
C THR A 179 2.33 0.92 -8.41
N ILE A 180 2.69 2.14 -8.81
CA ILE A 180 4.02 2.43 -9.37
C ILE A 180 5.08 2.32 -8.27
N GLY A 181 4.80 2.79 -7.05
CA GLY A 181 5.65 2.53 -5.89
C GLY A 181 5.89 1.04 -5.70
N PHE A 182 4.84 0.21 -5.75
CA PHE A 182 4.94 -1.25 -5.69
C PHE A 182 5.82 -1.82 -6.80
N PHE A 183 5.76 -1.29 -8.02
CA PHE A 183 6.62 -1.73 -9.10
C PHE A 183 8.08 -1.31 -8.94
N VAL A 184 8.34 -0.14 -8.34
CA VAL A 184 9.70 0.25 -7.92
C VAL A 184 10.27 -0.80 -6.98
N HIS A 185 9.48 -1.28 -6.01
CA HIS A 185 9.92 -2.36 -5.13
C HIS A 185 10.33 -3.60 -5.93
N LEU A 186 9.43 -4.14 -6.76
CA LEU A 186 9.69 -5.34 -7.54
C LEU A 186 10.91 -5.19 -8.45
N PHE A 187 11.09 -4.01 -9.04
CA PHE A 187 12.23 -3.71 -9.89
C PHE A 187 13.56 -3.74 -9.12
N LEU A 188 13.62 -3.07 -7.96
CA LEU A 188 14.80 -3.09 -7.10
C LEU A 188 15.11 -4.52 -6.64
N ASP A 189 14.08 -5.25 -6.23
CA ASP A 189 14.22 -6.59 -5.71
C ASP A 189 14.70 -7.58 -6.80
N HIS A 190 14.37 -7.32 -8.08
CA HIS A 190 14.91 -8.06 -9.22
C HIS A 190 16.35 -7.65 -9.56
N HIS A 191 16.68 -6.36 -9.57
CA HIS A 191 17.97 -5.86 -10.03
C HIS A 191 19.12 -6.14 -9.05
N PHE A 192 18.85 -6.08 -7.74
CA PHE A 192 19.85 -6.27 -6.70
C PHE A 192 19.92 -7.71 -6.15
N LYS A 193 19.08 -8.63 -6.65
CA LYS A 193 19.15 -10.07 -6.34
C LYS A 193 20.22 -10.86 -7.13
N SER A 194 21.08 -10.20 -7.92
CA SER A 194 22.16 -10.86 -8.68
C SER A 194 23.41 -11.17 -7.85
#